data_AF-A0A8T9S7N3-F1
#
_entry.id   AF-A0A8T9S7N3-F1
#
_cell.length_a   1.000
_cell.length_b   1.000
_cell.length_c   1.000
_cell.angle_alpha   90.00
_cell.angle_beta   90.00
_cell.angle_gamma   90.00
#
_symmetry.space_group_name_H-M   'P 1'
#
loop_
_entity.id
_entity.type
_entity.pdbx_description
1 polymer ?
#
loop_
_entity_poly.entity_id
_entity_poly.type
_entity_poly.pdbx_seq_one_letter_code
_entity_poly.pdbx_strand_id
1 'polypeptide(L)'
;MEVANHTFAEATTTAPFIDYAICVDDENRPARHVGDWPVKGQVYPVRVTEGKAEGTDLVHVLSFQGEAPYYNAFAPHRFEIIERVWLN
;
A
#
# COMPACT_ATOMS: atom_id res chain seq x y z
N MET A 1 -17.99 5.40 -1.93
CA MET A 1 -17.14 5.62 -3.13
C MET A 1 -15.91 4.77 -2.91
N GLU A 2 -15.68 3.78 -3.79
CA GLU A 2 -14.74 2.68 -3.58
C GLU A 2 -13.29 3.18 -3.50
N VAL A 3 -12.56 2.75 -2.46
CA VAL A 3 -11.10 2.88 -2.41
C VAL A 3 -10.58 1.95 -3.50
N ALA A 4 -10.09 2.51 -4.60
CA ALA A 4 -9.57 1.73 -5.71
C ALA A 4 -8.35 0.91 -5.23
N ASN A 5 -8.40 -0.41 -5.38
CA ASN A 5 -7.21 -1.24 -5.20
C ASN A 5 -6.18 -0.86 -6.29
N HIS A 6 -4.91 -0.80 -5.93
CA HIS A 6 -3.83 -0.57 -6.88
C HIS A 6 -2.94 -1.80 -6.98
N THR A 7 -2.96 -2.45 -8.14
CA THR A 7 -2.04 -3.55 -8.47
C THR A 7 -0.67 -3.00 -8.88
N PHE A 8 0.36 -3.85 -8.84
CA PHE A 8 1.68 -3.49 -9.35
C PHE A 8 1.66 -3.02 -10.81
N ALA A 9 0.88 -3.68 -11.67
CA ALA A 9 0.75 -3.32 -13.08
C ALA A 9 0.15 -1.90 -13.25
N GLU A 10 -0.93 -1.60 -12.52
CA GLU A 10 -1.54 -0.26 -12.53
C GLU A 10 -0.61 0.80 -11.93
N ALA A 11 0.17 0.45 -10.90
CA ALA A 11 1.14 1.38 -10.33
C ALA A 11 2.24 1.74 -11.33
N THR A 12 2.77 0.78 -12.09
CA THR A 12 3.82 1.04 -13.09
C THR A 12 3.35 1.85 -14.30
N THR A 13 2.06 1.85 -14.61
CA THR A 13 1.49 2.63 -15.74
C THR A 13 1.05 4.03 -15.35
N THR A 14 0.76 4.25 -14.05
CA THR A 14 0.23 5.53 -13.55
C THR A 14 1.30 6.53 -13.11
N ALA A 15 2.52 6.07 -12.81
CA ALA A 15 3.64 6.95 -12.48
C ALA A 15 4.98 6.34 -12.93
N PRO A 16 5.97 7.16 -13.33
CA PRO A 16 7.28 6.71 -13.80
C PRO A 16 8.24 6.29 -12.68
N PHE A 17 7.72 5.92 -11.51
CA PHE A 17 8.51 5.51 -10.35
C PHE A 17 7.74 4.52 -9.47
N ILE A 18 8.48 3.75 -8.67
CA ILE A 18 7.96 2.90 -7.59
C ILE A 18 8.61 3.36 -6.28
N ASP A 19 7.79 3.56 -5.26
CA ASP A 19 8.29 3.80 -3.91
C ASP A 19 8.47 2.47 -3.18
N TYR A 20 9.49 2.38 -2.35
CA TYR A 20 9.68 1.28 -1.42
C TYR A 20 9.53 1.80 0.00
N ALA A 21 8.80 1.03 0.82
CA ALA A 21 8.54 1.39 2.20
C ALA A 21 8.81 0.22 3.13
N ILE A 22 9.36 0.50 4.31
CA ILE A 22 9.49 -0.47 5.39
C ILE A 22 8.24 -0.42 6.28
N CYS A 23 7.70 -1.58 6.64
CA CYS A 23 6.64 -1.64 7.64
C CYS A 23 7.23 -1.37 9.03
N VAL A 24 6.73 -0.35 9.72
CA VAL A 24 7.16 0.03 11.08
C VAL A 24 6.13 -0.35 12.15
N ASP A 25 4.88 -0.60 11.74
CA ASP A 25 3.76 -1.01 12.59
C ASP A 25 2.84 -2.02 11.89
N ASP A 26 2.89 -3.28 12.34
CA ASP A 26 2.03 -4.39 11.93
C ASP A 26 1.00 -4.78 12.99
N GLU A 27 0.80 -3.96 14.02
CA GLU A 27 -0.12 -4.24 15.11
C GLU A 27 -1.58 -4.04 14.68
N ASN A 28 -2.53 -4.51 15.50
CA ASN A 28 -3.96 -4.28 15.30
C ASN A 28 -4.51 -4.80 13.96
N ARG A 29 -4.05 -5.98 13.51
CA ARG A 29 -4.68 -6.69 12.38
C ARG A 29 -6.17 -6.90 12.67
N PRO A 30 -7.09 -6.34 11.86
CA PRO A 30 -8.52 -6.51 12.09
C PRO A 30 -8.92 -7.99 12.05
N ALA A 31 -9.77 -8.43 12.97
CA ALA A 31 -10.24 -9.83 13.00
C ALA A 31 -10.97 -10.27 11.72
N ARG A 32 -11.50 -9.32 10.95
CA ARG A 32 -12.16 -9.54 9.65
C ARG A 32 -11.28 -9.22 8.45
N HIS A 33 -9.98 -8.98 8.66
CA HIS A 33 -9.04 -8.74 7.57
C HIS A 33 -8.83 -10.02 6.75
N VAL A 34 -9.00 -9.91 5.44
CA VAL A 34 -8.81 -11.00 4.48
C VAL A 34 -7.59 -10.69 3.63
N GLY A 35 -6.77 -11.71 3.38
CA GLY A 35 -5.55 -11.59 2.58
C GLY A 35 -4.29 -11.31 3.39
N ASP A 36 -3.29 -10.79 2.69
CA ASP A 36 -1.97 -10.50 3.22
C ASP A 36 -2.00 -9.37 4.26
N TRP A 37 -1.05 -9.42 5.19
CA TRP A 37 -0.85 -8.40 6.21
C TRP A 37 0.65 -8.06 6.26
N PRO A 38 1.04 -6.79 6.37
CA PRO A 38 2.44 -6.41 6.41
C PRO A 38 3.12 -6.96 7.68
N VAL A 39 4.42 -7.20 7.56
CA VAL A 39 5.26 -7.69 8.65
C VAL A 39 6.27 -6.60 9.00
N LYS A 40 6.35 -6.26 10.29
CA LYS A 40 7.29 -5.23 10.76
C LYS A 40 8.73 -5.55 10.36
N GLY A 41 9.42 -4.55 9.83
CA GLY A 41 10.80 -4.63 9.33
C GLY A 41 10.94 -5.13 7.89
N GLN A 42 9.87 -5.59 7.23
CA GLN A 42 9.92 -5.94 5.82
C GLN A 42 9.72 -4.73 4.91
N VAL A 43 10.37 -4.77 3.75
CA VAL A 43 10.29 -3.74 2.71
C VAL A 43 9.34 -4.20 1.61
N TYR A 44 8.45 -3.31 1.19
CA TYR A 44 7.47 -3.57 0.15
C TYR A 44 7.52 -2.48 -0.93
N PRO A 45 7.28 -2.83 -2.21
CA PRO A 45 6.93 -1.86 -3.22
C PRO A 45 5.53 -1.31 -2.92
N VAL A 46 5.39 0.01 -2.87
CA VAL A 46 4.15 0.68 -2.48
C VAL A 46 3.76 1.78 -3.46
N ARG A 47 2.48 2.16 -3.40
CA ARG A 47 1.96 3.40 -3.98
C ARG A 47 1.21 4.18 -2.92
N VAL A 48 1.57 5.44 -2.73
CA VAL A 48 0.79 6.38 -1.92
C VAL A 48 -0.26 7.03 -2.80
N THR A 49 -1.52 6.99 -2.37
CA THR A 49 -2.64 7.64 -3.07
C THR A 49 -3.34 8.61 -2.12
N GLU A 50 -3.72 9.78 -2.65
CA GLU A 50 -4.50 10.75 -1.89
C GLU A 50 -5.90 10.17 -1.64
N GLY A 51 -6.25 9.98 -0.36
CA GLY A 51 -7.57 9.53 0.03
C GLY A 51 -8.62 10.62 -0.22
N LYS A 52 -9.22 10.64 -1.41
CA LYS A 52 -10.24 11.63 -1.81
C LYS A 52 -11.50 11.66 -0.92
N ALA A 53 -11.71 10.64 -0.08
CA ALA A 53 -12.89 10.54 0.77
C ALA A 53 -12.68 11.04 2.22
N GLU A 54 -11.46 10.99 2.76
CA GLU A 54 -11.19 11.23 4.19
C GLU A 54 -9.96 12.10 4.47
N GLY A 55 -9.31 12.66 3.45
CA GLY A 55 -8.16 13.56 3.61
C GLY A 55 -6.92 12.89 4.23
N THR A 56 -6.90 11.56 4.28
CA THR A 56 -5.76 10.77 4.75
C THR A 56 -5.23 9.98 3.57
N ASP A 57 -3.93 10.09 3.30
CA ASP A 57 -3.27 9.28 2.29
C ASP A 57 -3.40 7.78 2.61
N LEU A 58 -3.38 6.93 1.59
CA LEU A 58 -3.35 5.48 1.74
C LEU A 58 -2.10 4.92 1.10
N VAL A 59 -1.54 3.88 1.75
CA VAL A 59 -0.39 3.14 1.25
C VAL A 59 -0.89 1.81 0.68
N HIS A 60 -0.77 1.66 -0.64
CA HIS A 60 -1.09 0.42 -1.33
C HIS A 60 0.15 -0.46 -1.45
N VAL A 61 0.14 -1.64 -0.84
CA VAL A 61 1.21 -2.64 -0.98
C VAL A 61 1.02 -3.41 -2.28
N LEU A 62 1.92 -3.20 -3.24
CA LEU A 62 1.72 -3.64 -4.61
C LEU A 62 1.95 -5.15 -4.81
N SER A 63 2.65 -5.80 -3.89
CA SER A 63 2.93 -7.23 -3.89
C SER A 63 1.84 -8.08 -3.25
N PHE A 64 0.86 -7.46 -2.56
CA PHE A 64 -0.20 -8.20 -1.88
C PHE A 64 -1.30 -8.59 -2.85
N GLN A 65 -1.95 -9.73 -2.57
CA GLN A 65 -3.07 -10.26 -3.35
C GLN A 65 -4.25 -10.58 -2.44
N GLY A 66 -5.47 -10.34 -2.93
CA GLY A 66 -6.69 -10.63 -2.19
C GLY A 66 -7.94 -10.23 -2.93
N GLU A 67 -9.09 -10.64 -2.40
CA GLU A 67 -10.39 -10.25 -2.94
C GLU A 67 -10.83 -8.90 -2.35
N ALA A 68 -11.50 -8.10 -3.17
CA ALA A 68 -12.07 -6.80 -2.80
C ALA A 68 -13.00 -6.92 -1.57
N PRO A 69 -13.19 -5.84 -0.76
CA PRO A 69 -12.92 -4.43 -1.09
C PRO A 69 -11.63 -3.80 -0.55
N TYR A 70 -10.87 -4.41 0.37
CA TYR A 70 -9.71 -3.76 1.02
C TYR A 70 -8.57 -4.74 1.37
N TYR A 71 -7.89 -5.32 0.38
CA TYR A 71 -6.84 -6.29 0.69
C TYR A 71 -5.42 -5.69 0.73
N ASN A 72 -5.17 -4.54 0.08
CA ASN A 72 -3.81 -4.00 -0.01
C ASN A 72 -3.63 -2.52 0.37
N ALA A 73 -4.69 -1.83 0.78
CA ALA A 73 -4.63 -0.43 1.21
C ALA A 73 -4.50 -0.32 2.73
N PHE A 74 -3.51 0.42 3.20
CA PHE A 74 -3.20 0.56 4.62
C PHE A 74 -2.99 2.02 5.02
N ALA A 75 -3.14 2.28 6.31
CA ALA A 75 -2.90 3.61 6.87
C ALA A 75 -1.40 4.00 6.79
N PRO A 76 -1.06 5.27 6.52
CA PRO A 76 0.32 5.71 6.31
C PRO A 76 1.26 5.47 7.48
N HIS A 77 0.78 5.59 8.73
CA HIS A 77 1.61 5.43 9.92
C HIS A 77 2.26 4.04 10.04
N ARG A 78 1.76 3.04 9.30
CA ARG A 78 2.32 1.69 9.28
C ARG A 78 3.60 1.57 8.47
N PHE A 79 3.90 2.56 7.63
CA PHE A 79 4.97 2.50 6.65
C PHE A 79 5.84 3.75 6.67
N GLU A 80 7.13 3.57 6.50
CA GLU A 80 8.09 4.64 6.26
C GLU A 80 8.67 4.47 4.85
N ILE A 81 8.56 5.49 4.00
CA ILE A 81 9.16 5.47 2.65
C ILE A 81 10.68 5.55 2.81
N ILE A 82 11.39 4.57 2.23
CA ILE A 82 12.85 4.48 2.33
C ILE A 82 13.56 4.76 1.01
N GLU A 83 12.90 4.57 -0.13
CA GLU A 83 13.53 4.73 -1.44
C GLU A 83 12.49 5.00 -2.54
N ARG A 84 12.89 5.73 -3.59
CA ARG A 84 12.09 5.93 -4.81
C ARG A 84 12.91 5.52 -6.03
N VAL A 85 12.46 4.48 -6.73
CA VAL A 85 13.09 3.98 -7.95
C VAL A 85 12.36 4.49 -9.18
N TRP A 86 13.07 5.16 -10.08
CA TRP A 86 12.53 5.62 -11.37
C TRP A 86 12.61 4.52 -12.44
N LEU A 87 11.53 4.34 -13.21
CA LEU A 87 11.33 3.21 -14.14
C LEU A 87 11.88 3.48 -15.57
N ASN A 88 12.88 4.35 -15.68
CA ASN A 88 13.38 4.88 -16.95
C ASN A 88 14.26 3.86 -17.69
#